data_AF-Q3M8U0-F1
#
_entry.id   AF-Q3M8U0-F1
#
_cell.length_a   1.000
_cell.length_b   1.000
_cell.length_c   1.000
_cell.angle_alpha   90.00
_cell.angle_beta   90.00
_cell.angle_gamma   90.00
#
_symmetry.space_group_name_H-M   'P 1'
#
loop_
_entity.id
_entity.type
_entity.pdbx_description
1 polymer ?
#
loop_
_entity_poly.entity_id
_entity_poly.type
_entity_poly.pdbx_seq_one_letter_code
_entity_poly.pdbx_strand_id
1 'polypeptide(L)'
;MYALKQGQGKATFTAPKNQSPLVDPAVIRAAGQIYYTHCEVHPEIAGQPSGVAINRVTHRGKVIFTNQPVLLPQECFVPLSQIESYMY
;
A
#
# COMPACT_ATOMS: atom_id res chain seq x y z
N MET A 1 -13.66 -8.49 44.83
CA MET A 1 -14.69 -7.46 44.55
C MET A 1 -14.65 -7.15 43.06
N TYR A 2 -15.72 -7.51 42.35
CA TYR A 2 -16.24 -7.13 41.00
C TYR A 2 -15.57 -5.94 40.26
N ALA A 3 -15.52 -5.81 38.92
CA ALA A 3 -15.98 -6.59 37.75
C ALA A 3 -15.43 -5.96 36.43
N LEU A 4 -15.32 -6.79 35.39
CA LEU A 4 -15.51 -6.56 33.94
C LEU A 4 -15.34 -5.15 33.34
N LYS A 5 -14.48 -5.05 32.31
CA LYS A 5 -14.94 -4.59 30.98
C LYS A 5 -14.08 -5.14 29.85
N GLN A 6 -14.65 -6.11 29.14
CA GLN A 6 -14.26 -6.45 27.78
C GLN A 6 -14.46 -5.23 26.88
N GLY A 7 -13.45 -4.94 26.07
CA GLY A 7 -13.50 -4.00 24.97
C GLY A 7 -12.70 -4.57 23.82
N GLN A 8 -13.16 -5.70 23.28
CA GLN A 8 -12.73 -6.23 22.00
C GLN A 8 -13.03 -5.18 20.92
N GLY A 9 -12.04 -4.35 20.63
CA GLY A 9 -11.90 -3.62 19.39
C GLY A 9 -10.75 -4.20 18.58
N LYS A 10 -10.67 -5.53 18.46
CA LYS A 10 -9.81 -6.19 17.46
C LYS A 10 -10.43 -5.88 16.10
N ALA A 11 -10.11 -4.71 15.55
CA ALA A 11 -10.18 -4.48 14.12
C ALA A 11 -9.16 -5.44 13.48
N THR A 12 -9.57 -6.69 13.32
CA THR A 12 -8.89 -7.66 12.49
C THR A 12 -9.12 -7.17 11.08
N PHE A 13 -8.32 -6.19 10.65
CA PHE A 13 -8.09 -5.95 9.24
C PHE A 13 -7.40 -7.22 8.76
N THR A 14 -8.21 -8.20 8.38
CA THR A 14 -7.78 -9.33 7.58
C THR A 14 -7.14 -8.72 6.36
N ALA A 15 -5.81 -8.61 6.37
CA ALA A 15 -5.05 -8.45 5.16
C ALA A 15 -5.56 -9.54 4.21
N PRO A 16 -6.16 -9.20 3.06
CA PRO A 16 -6.48 -10.21 2.08
C PRO A 16 -5.15 -10.75 1.60
N LYS A 17 -4.75 -11.90 2.17
CA LYS A 17 -3.80 -12.80 1.54
C LYS A 17 -4.37 -13.05 0.14
N ASN A 18 -3.62 -12.63 -0.87
CA ASN A 18 -3.72 -13.17 -2.21
C ASN A 18 -4.98 -12.84 -3.02
N GLN A 19 -5.54 -11.65 -2.87
CA GLN A 19 -6.46 -11.10 -3.86
C GLN A 19 -5.81 -9.90 -4.49
N SER A 20 -4.96 -10.10 -5.49
CA SER A 20 -4.58 -9.04 -6.43
C SER A 20 -5.89 -8.54 -7.04
N PRO A 21 -6.45 -7.40 -6.60
CA PRO A 21 -7.78 -7.01 -7.01
C PRO A 21 -7.65 -6.35 -8.37
N LEU A 22 -7.45 -7.16 -9.43
CA LEU A 22 -7.29 -6.78 -10.84
C LEU A 22 -6.87 -5.31 -10.95
N VAL A 23 -5.70 -4.99 -10.39
CA VAL A 23 -5.25 -3.60 -10.36
C VAL A 23 -4.96 -3.26 -11.80
N ASP A 24 -5.58 -2.20 -12.30
CA ASP A 24 -5.40 -1.76 -13.66
C ASP A 24 -3.89 -1.66 -13.97
N PRO A 25 -3.41 -2.24 -15.07
CA PRO A 25 -2.02 -2.11 -15.49
C PRO A 25 -1.52 -0.65 -15.52
N ALA A 26 -2.38 0.32 -15.85
CA ALA A 26 -2.05 1.74 -15.80
C ALA A 26 -1.72 2.21 -14.37
N VAL A 27 -2.47 1.73 -13.37
CA VAL A 27 -2.27 2.04 -11.96
C VAL A 27 -0.99 1.38 -11.44
N ILE A 28 -0.68 0.15 -11.86
CA ILE A 28 0.58 -0.53 -11.50
C ILE A 28 1.79 0.24 -12.06
N ARG A 29 1.72 0.67 -13.33
CA ARG A 29 2.79 1.49 -13.94
C ARG A 29 2.98 2.81 -13.23
N ALA A 30 1.90 3.53 -12.94
CA ALA A 30 1.99 4.80 -12.22
C ALA A 30 2.54 4.62 -10.80
N ALA A 31 2.16 3.54 -10.10
CA ALA A 31 2.74 3.18 -8.81
C ALA A 31 4.24 2.93 -8.90
N GLY A 32 4.69 2.20 -9.94
CA GLY A 32 6.11 1.99 -10.21
C GLY A 32 6.88 3.30 -10.43
N GLN A 33 6.34 4.21 -11.25
CA GLN A 33 6.95 5.53 -11.48
C GLN A 33 7.10 6.31 -10.17
N ILE A 34 6.06 6.34 -9.33
CA ILE A 34 6.12 7.00 -8.03
C ILE A 34 7.20 6.38 -7.14
N TYR A 35 7.32 5.05 -7.13
CA TYR A 35 8.35 4.35 -6.36
C TYR A 35 9.76 4.70 -6.84
N TYR A 36 10.03 4.58 -8.14
CA TYR A 36 11.36 4.87 -8.69
C TYR A 36 11.75 6.33 -8.51
N THR A 37 10.86 7.27 -8.83
CA THR A 37 11.10 8.70 -8.59
C THR A 37 11.38 8.97 -7.10
N HIS A 38 10.65 8.30 -6.19
CA HIS A 38 10.91 8.44 -4.76
C HIS A 38 12.31 7.93 -4.37
N CYS A 39 12.75 6.79 -4.90
CA CYS A 39 14.11 6.28 -4.68
C CYS A 39 15.19 7.19 -5.28
N GLU A 40 14.95 7.78 -6.45
CA GLU A 40 15.90 8.70 -7.11
C GLU A 40 16.07 10.01 -6.34
N VAL A 41 14.97 10.57 -5.82
CA VAL A 41 15.00 11.87 -5.13
C VAL A 41 15.34 11.77 -3.64
N HIS A 42 15.22 10.58 -3.04
CA HIS A 42 15.49 10.35 -1.62
C HIS A 42 16.36 9.11 -1.38
N PRO A 43 17.64 9.13 -1.82
CA PRO A 43 18.56 8.04 -1.55
C PRO A 43 18.87 7.86 -0.05
N GLU A 44 18.63 8.88 0.78
CA GLU A 44 18.81 8.80 2.24
C GLU A 44 17.71 8.04 3.00
N ILE A 45 16.55 7.78 2.38
CA ILE A 45 15.44 7.06 3.03
C ILE A 45 15.70 5.56 2.89
N ALA A 46 16.48 5.01 3.83
CA ALA A 46 16.83 3.59 3.94
C ALA A 46 15.72 2.71 4.53
N GLY A 47 14.45 3.06 4.33
CA GLY A 47 13.31 2.25 4.75
C GLY A 47 12.86 1.32 3.62
N GLN A 48 12.67 0.03 3.89
CA GLN A 48 12.08 -0.85 2.89
C GLN A 48 10.59 -0.47 2.73
N PRO A 49 10.19 0.10 1.58
CA PRO A 49 8.80 0.47 1.40
C PRO A 49 7.94 -0.78 1.35
N SER A 50 6.75 -0.71 1.94
CA SER A 50 5.79 -1.81 1.88
C SER A 50 5.10 -1.84 0.51
N GLY A 51 4.88 -0.67 -0.08
CA GLY A 51 4.25 -0.52 -1.39
C GLY A 51 3.88 0.93 -1.69
N VAL A 52 3.06 1.15 -2.70
CA VAL A 52 2.58 2.47 -3.10
C VAL A 52 1.07 2.51 -3.02
N ALA A 53 0.53 3.46 -2.26
CA ALA A 53 -0.88 3.78 -2.29
C ALA A 53 -1.13 4.75 -3.45
N ILE A 54 -1.96 4.38 -4.41
CA ILE A 54 -2.24 5.17 -5.60
C ILE A 54 -3.74 5.27 -5.85
N ASN A 55 -4.20 6.47 -6.17
CA ASN A 55 -5.57 6.72 -6.55
C ASN A 55 -5.84 6.23 -7.98
N ARG A 56 -6.91 5.46 -8.16
CA ARG A 56 -7.28 4.87 -9.46
C ARG A 56 -7.73 5.90 -10.51
N VAL A 57 -8.18 7.08 -10.08
CA VAL A 57 -8.73 8.12 -10.96
C VAL A 57 -7.67 9.14 -11.34
N THR A 58 -6.86 9.58 -10.38
CA THR A 58 -5.86 10.65 -10.60
C THR A 58 -4.47 10.12 -10.89
N HIS A 59 -4.25 8.81 -10.72
CA HIS A 59 -2.92 8.16 -10.76
C HIS A 59 -1.88 8.81 -9.83
N ARG A 60 -2.34 9.60 -8.85
CA ARG A 60 -1.51 10.21 -7.82
C ARG A 60 -1.45 9.28 -6.63
N GLY A 61 -0.29 9.18 -6.02
CA GLY A 61 -0.08 8.28 -4.91
C GLY A 61 1.12 8.65 -4.08
N LYS A 62 1.34 7.87 -3.03
CA LYS A 62 2.46 8.01 -2.13
C LYS A 62 3.04 6.65 -1.78
N VAL A 63 4.36 6.60 -1.64
CA VAL A 63 5.06 5.44 -1.13
C VAL A 63 4.71 5.27 0.35
N ILE A 64 4.28 4.06 0.70
CA ILE A 64 3.92 3.68 2.06
C ILE A 64 5.01 2.77 2.62
N PHE A 65 5.53 3.17 3.78
CA PHE A 65 6.53 2.42 4.55
C PHE A 65 5.92 1.66 5.72
N THR A 66 4.62 1.84 5.98
CA THR A 66 3.92 1.18 7.09
C THR A 66 3.29 -0.14 6.65
N ASN A 67 3.27 -1.12 7.54
CA ASN A 67 2.62 -2.42 7.30
C ASN A 67 1.08 -2.35 7.23
N GLN A 68 0.47 -1.28 7.78
CA GLN A 68 -0.97 -1.02 7.69
C GLN A 68 -1.21 0.38 7.12
N PRO A 69 -1.22 0.52 5.79
CA PRO A 69 -1.69 1.75 5.16
C PRO A 69 -3.17 1.97 5.46
N VAL A 70 -3.53 3.20 5.84
CA VAL A 70 -4.92 3.65 5.76
C VAL A 70 -5.13 4.12 4.32
N LEU A 71 -5.94 3.38 3.57
CA LEU A 71 -6.27 3.70 2.18
C LEU A 71 -7.62 4.40 2.13
N LEU A 72 -7.72 5.42 1.30
CA LEU A 72 -9.01 6.00 0.95
C LEU A 72 -9.82 5.04 0.05
N PRO A 73 -11.16 5.16 -0.02
CA PRO A 73 -12.00 4.28 -0.84
C PRO A 73 -11.64 4.24 -2.33
N GLN A 74 -10.99 5.29 -2.84
CA GLN A 74 -10.56 5.42 -4.25
C GLN A 74 -9.07 5.09 -4.45
N GLU A 75 -8.34 4.86 -3.36
CA GLU A 75 -6.94 4.48 -3.39
C GLU A 75 -6.80 2.97 -3.38
N CYS A 76 -5.83 2.51 -4.14
CA CYS A 76 -5.44 1.12 -4.23
C CYS A 76 -4.00 1.01 -3.74
N PHE A 77 -3.76 0.02 -2.90
CA PHE A 77 -2.41 -0.30 -2.47
C PHE A 77 -1.80 -1.29 -3.45
N VAL A 78 -0.66 -0.91 -4.03
CA VAL A 78 0.12 -1.75 -4.91
C VAL A 78 1.40 -2.14 -4.17
N PRO A 79 1.55 -3.41 -3.76
CA PRO A 79 2.77 -3.89 -3.12
C PRO A 79 3.93 -3.89 -4.13
N LEU A 80 5.16 -3.69 -3.64
CA LEU A 80 6.35 -3.68 -4.49
C LEU A 80 6.49 -4.96 -5.32
N SER A 81 6.18 -6.11 -4.73
CA SER A 81 6.21 -7.41 -5.42
C SER A 81 5.34 -7.45 -6.68
N GLN A 82 4.24 -6.69 -6.70
CA GLN A 82 3.36 -6.59 -7.87
C GLN A 82 3.90 -5.62 -8.92
N ILE A 83 4.62 -4.57 -8.51
CA ILE A 83 5.30 -3.65 -9.43
C ILE A 83 6.46 -4.38 -10.13
N GLU A 84 7.27 -5.09 -9.36
CA GLU A 84 8.39 -5.89 -9.87
C GLU A 84 7.91 -6.98 -10.83
N SER A 85 6.86 -7.72 -10.46
CA SER A 85 6.26 -8.75 -11.31
C SER A 85 5.59 -8.21 -12.58
N TYR A 86 5.32 -6.91 -12.68
CA TYR A 86 4.77 -6.30 -13.90
C TYR A 86 5.87 -5.78 -14.83
N MET A 87 7.04 -5.46 -14.27
CA MET A 87 8.20 -4.97 -15.02
C MET A 87 9.08 -6.10 -15.58
N TYR A 88 8.95 -7.33 -15.04
CA TYR A 88 9.75 -8.50 -15.39
C TYR A 88 8.85 -9.69 -15.76
#